data_AF-A0A4Y2TNF9-F1
#
_entry.id   AF-A0A4Y2TNF9-F1
#
_cell.length_a   1.000
_cell.length_b   1.000
_cell.length_c   1.000
_cell.angle_alpha   90.00
_cell.angle_beta   90.00
_cell.angle_gamma   90.00
#
_symmetry.space_group_name_H-M   'P 1'
#
loop_
_entity.id
_entity.type
_entity.pdbx_description
1 polymer ?
#
loop_
_entity_poly.entity_id
_entity_poly.type
_entity_poly.pdbx_seq_one_letter_code
_entity_poly.pdbx_strand_id
1 'polypeptide(L)'
;MSPFSGCGNGKYLDINPDIWKIGADRCAALTAAARAKNFEVLTSDNLHMPFRDETFDAVLSVAVIHHFATTDRRVAAIKELTRVLRIGGKILITVWAMEQRHRKVRN
;
A
#
# COMPACT_ATOMS: atom_id res chain seq x y z
N MET A 1 5.89 -8.19 -10.02
CA MET A 1 6.33 -6.93 -9.36
C MET A 1 5.18 -6.39 -8.53
N SER A 2 5.41 -6.04 -7.26
CA SER A 2 4.35 -5.73 -6.29
C SER A 2 4.57 -4.40 -5.57
N PRO A 3 3.68 -3.40 -5.68
CA PRO A 3 3.83 -2.12 -5.02
C PRO A 3 3.17 -2.16 -3.63
N PHE A 4 3.79 -1.43 -2.71
CA PHE A 4 3.30 -1.21 -1.36
C PHE A 4 2.90 0.24 -1.18
N SER A 5 1.60 0.49 -1.09
CA SER A 5 1.06 1.82 -0.84
C SER A 5 0.97 2.05 0.67
N GLY A 6 1.71 3.04 1.17
CA GLY A 6 1.98 3.25 2.60
C GLY A 6 3.00 2.28 3.16
N CYS A 7 4.16 2.14 2.51
CA CYS A 7 5.19 1.19 2.94
C CYS A 7 5.85 1.55 4.27
N GLY A 8 5.64 2.76 4.79
CA GLY A 8 6.24 3.25 6.02
C GLY A 8 7.75 3.08 6.03
N ASN A 9 8.27 2.44 7.08
CA ASN A 9 9.70 2.14 7.25
C ASN A 9 10.18 0.86 6.54
N GLY A 10 9.35 0.29 5.65
CA GLY A 10 9.69 -0.88 4.85
C GLY A 10 9.42 -2.23 5.50
N LYS A 11 8.64 -2.31 6.59
CA LYS A 11 8.38 -3.56 7.34
C LYS A 11 7.99 -4.76 6.46
N TYR A 12 7.22 -4.54 5.40
CA TYR A 12 6.72 -5.60 4.52
C TYR A 12 7.56 -5.81 3.25
N LEU A 13 8.58 -4.97 3.03
CA LEU A 13 9.40 -5.02 1.83
C LEU A 13 10.46 -6.13 1.87
N ASP A 14 10.66 -6.81 3.00
CA ASP A 14 11.67 -7.87 3.15
C ASP A 14 11.08 -9.29 3.23
N ILE A 15 9.76 -9.45 3.15
CA ILE A 15 9.10 -10.72 3.50
C ILE A 15 9.37 -11.85 2.51
N ASN A 16 9.42 -11.54 1.21
CA ASN A 16 9.65 -12.54 0.16
C ASN A 16 10.73 -12.03 -0.80
N PRO A 17 11.93 -12.65 -0.84
CA PRO A 17 13.03 -12.21 -1.68
C PRO A 17 12.82 -12.51 -3.18
N ASP A 18 11.94 -13.44 -3.54
CA ASP A 18 11.73 -13.89 -4.92
C ASP A 18 10.84 -12.94 -5.74
N ILE A 19 10.31 -11.90 -5.10
CA ILE A 19 9.46 -10.89 -5.75
C ILE A 19 10.14 -9.53 -5.78
N TRP A 20 10.05 -8.84 -6.92
CA TRP A 20 10.43 -7.44 -6.98
C TRP A 20 9.37 -6.57 -6.31
N LYS A 21 9.78 -5.75 -5.34
CA LYS A 21 8.90 -4.93 -4.49
C LYS A 21 9.28 -3.47 -4.62
N ILE A 22 8.29 -2.59 -4.73
CA ILE A 22 8.49 -1.15 -4.64
C ILE A 22 7.58 -0.58 -3.56
N GLY A 23 8.12 0.21 -2.65
CA GLY A 23 7.35 0.93 -1.64
C GLY A 23 7.03 2.37 -2.06
N ALA A 24 5.84 2.83 -1.71
CA ALA A 24 5.41 4.21 -1.84
C ALA A 24 4.87 4.69 -0.50
N ASP A 25 5.31 5.85 -0.03
CA ASP A 25 4.74 6.49 1.17
C ASP A 25 4.76 8.01 1.02
N ARG A 26 3.76 8.71 1.57
CA ARG A 26 3.69 10.17 1.49
C ARG A 26 4.74 10.84 2.39
N CYS A 27 5.21 10.14 3.44
CA CYS A 27 6.17 10.67 4.39
C CYS A 27 7.61 10.51 3.88
N ALA A 28 8.23 11.62 3.47
CA ALA A 28 9.62 11.63 3.01
C ALA A 28 10.59 11.03 4.03
N ALA A 29 10.43 11.32 5.32
CA ALA A 29 11.29 10.77 6.38
C ALA A 29 11.21 9.23 6.48
N LEU A 30 10.02 8.65 6.34
CA LEU A 30 9.84 7.19 6.35
C LEU A 30 10.44 6.54 5.11
N THR A 31 10.22 7.13 3.92
CA THR A 31 10.84 6.64 2.69
C THR A 31 12.37 6.74 2.75
N ALA A 32 12.94 7.79 3.33
CA ALA A 32 14.38 7.92 3.52
C ALA A 32 14.94 6.81 4.44
N ALA A 33 14.25 6.51 5.54
CA ALA A 33 14.62 5.43 6.45
C ALA A 33 14.53 4.04 5.79
N ALA A 34 13.55 3.81 4.91
CA ALA A 34 13.44 2.58 4.14
C ALA A 34 14.52 2.48 3.04
N ARG A 35 14.86 3.59 2.36
CA ARG A 35 16.00 3.63 1.42
C ARG A 35 17.33 3.31 2.10
N ALA A 36 17.55 3.80 3.32
CA ALA A 36 18.75 3.49 4.10
C ALA A 36 18.92 1.99 4.39
N LYS A 37 17.84 1.19 4.25
CA LYS A 37 17.85 -0.27 4.35
C LYS A 37 17.96 -0.97 2.98
N ASN A 38 18.28 -0.22 1.92
CA ASN A 38 18.36 -0.68 0.53
C ASN A 38 17.02 -1.19 -0.04
N PHE A 39 15.89 -0.65 0.43
CA PHE A 39 14.61 -0.91 -0.21
C PHE A 39 14.33 0.08 -1.36
N GLU A 40 13.76 -0.45 -2.44
CA GLU A 40 13.24 0.34 -3.56
C GLU A 40 11.98 1.08 -3.12
N VAL A 41 12.12 2.36 -2.75
CA VAL A 41 10.98 3.17 -2.31
C VAL A 41 10.97 4.57 -2.90
N LEU A 42 9.77 5.13 -3.05
CA LEU A 42 9.52 6.48 -3.51
C LEU A 42 8.56 7.23 -2.58
N THR A 43 8.65 8.56 -2.61
CA THR A 43 7.69 9.43 -1.95
C THR A 43 6.57 9.77 -2.93
N SER A 44 5.32 9.36 -2.64
CA SER A 44 4.17 9.65 -3.51
C SER A 44 2.86 9.69 -2.74
N ASP A 45 1.84 10.33 -3.34
CA ASP A 45 0.47 10.32 -2.84
C ASP A 45 -0.29 9.11 -3.42
N ASN A 46 -1.04 8.39 -2.58
CA ASN A 46 -1.87 7.27 -2.99
C ASN A 46 -3.06 7.67 -3.88
N LEU A 47 -3.35 8.97 -4.01
CA LEU A 47 -4.34 9.49 -4.94
C LEU A 47 -3.81 9.63 -6.37
N HIS A 48 -2.49 9.78 -6.53
CA HIS A 48 -1.82 9.94 -7.83
C HIS A 48 -0.42 9.32 -7.76
N MET A 49 -0.35 8.03 -8.06
CA MET A 49 0.90 7.29 -8.06
C MET A 49 1.64 7.48 -9.40
N PRO A 50 2.97 7.70 -9.39
CA PRO A 50 3.78 7.91 -10.60
C PRO A 50 4.07 6.59 -11.32
N PHE A 51 3.07 5.73 -11.46
CA PHE A 51 3.14 4.46 -12.17
C PHE A 51 2.19 4.45 -13.36
N ARG A 52 2.55 3.70 -14.39
CA ARG A 52 1.68 3.48 -15.55
C ARG A 52 0.54 2.56 -15.17
N ASP A 53 -0.53 2.59 -15.96
CA ASP A 53 -1.64 1.65 -15.83
C ASP A 53 -1.11 0.21 -15.98
N GLU A 54 -1.74 -0.75 -15.29
CA GLU A 54 -1.43 -2.18 -15.45
C GLU A 54 0.06 -2.55 -15.27
N THR A 55 0.74 -1.86 -14.35
CA THR A 55 2.18 -2.09 -14.12
C THR A 55 2.42 -3.31 -13.23
N PHE A 56 1.52 -3.58 -12.28
CA PHE A 56 1.80 -4.48 -11.17
C PHE A 56 0.89 -5.70 -11.11
N ASP A 57 1.45 -6.82 -10.66
CA ASP A 57 0.70 -8.08 -10.53
C ASP A 57 -0.03 -8.19 -9.18
N ALA A 58 0.50 -7.54 -8.13
CA ALA A 58 -0.14 -7.53 -6.82
C ALA A 58 0.14 -6.26 -6.00
N VAL A 59 -0.89 -5.60 -5.47
CA VAL A 59 -0.77 -4.36 -4.68
C VAL A 59 -1.09 -4.62 -3.21
N LEU A 60 -0.28 -4.07 -2.28
CA LEU A 60 -0.59 -4.07 -0.84
C LEU A 60 -0.83 -2.64 -0.35
N SER A 61 -1.98 -2.42 0.31
CA SER A 61 -2.33 -1.17 1.00
C SER A 61 -2.72 -1.47 2.44
N VAL A 62 -1.74 -1.37 3.35
CA VAL A 62 -1.90 -1.77 4.76
C VAL A 62 -2.11 -0.53 5.62
N ALA A 63 -3.27 -0.45 6.27
CA ALA A 63 -3.58 0.62 7.23
C ALA A 63 -3.47 2.06 6.66
N VAL A 64 -3.76 2.27 5.37
CA VAL A 64 -3.64 3.61 4.74
C VAL A 64 -4.99 4.27 4.45
N ILE A 65 -5.90 3.57 3.78
CA ILE A 65 -7.10 4.18 3.19
C ILE A 65 -8.02 4.81 4.25
N HIS A 66 -7.98 4.34 5.49
CA HIS A 66 -8.81 4.89 6.57
C HIS A 66 -8.34 6.28 7.05
N HIS A 67 -7.16 6.77 6.65
CA HIS A 67 -6.72 8.14 6.93
C HIS A 67 -7.42 9.19 6.06
N PHE A 68 -8.09 8.79 4.97
CA PHE A 68 -8.80 9.75 4.12
C PHE A 68 -10.13 10.16 4.74
N ALA A 69 -10.24 11.46 5.06
CA ALA A 69 -11.40 12.05 5.71
C ALA A 69 -12.72 11.89 4.92
N THR A 70 -12.68 11.94 3.58
CA THR A 70 -13.88 11.90 2.73
C THR A 70 -14.03 10.56 2.02
N THR A 71 -15.28 10.15 1.77
CA THR A 71 -15.60 8.96 0.97
C THR A 71 -15.03 9.06 -0.43
N ASP A 72 -15.12 10.22 -1.07
CA ASP A 72 -14.61 10.43 -2.44
C ASP A 72 -13.12 10.20 -2.54
N ARG A 73 -12.33 10.64 -1.54
CA ARG A 73 -10.90 10.39 -1.50
C ARG A 73 -10.57 8.91 -1.27
N ARG A 74 -11.36 8.20 -0.46
CA ARG A 74 -11.21 6.74 -0.30
C ARG A 74 -11.47 6.01 -1.62
N VAL A 75 -12.53 6.38 -2.33
CA VAL A 75 -12.86 5.81 -3.64
C VAL A 75 -11.76 6.14 -4.66
N ALA A 76 -11.27 7.38 -4.69
CA ALA A 76 -10.18 7.78 -5.58
C ALA A 76 -8.90 6.99 -5.32
N ALA A 77 -8.52 6.79 -4.04
CA ALA A 77 -7.36 5.97 -3.70
C ALA A 77 -7.53 4.51 -4.16
N ILE A 78 -8.71 3.91 -3.98
CA ILE A 78 -8.98 2.55 -4.46
C ILE A 78 -8.90 2.50 -5.99
N LYS A 79 -9.49 3.48 -6.69
CA LYS A 79 -9.40 3.59 -8.15
C LYS A 79 -7.96 3.66 -8.63
N GLU A 80 -7.14 4.45 -7.96
CA GLU A 80 -5.73 4.60 -8.30
C GLU A 80 -4.95 3.29 -8.06
N LEU A 81 -5.23 2.58 -6.97
CA LEU A 81 -4.64 1.26 -6.73
C LEU A 81 -5.09 0.22 -7.77
N THR A 82 -6.34 0.28 -8.24
CA THR A 82 -6.82 -0.60 -9.32
C THR A 82 -6.24 -0.23 -10.68
N ARG A 83 -6.00 1.07 -10.95
CA ARG A 83 -5.42 1.54 -12.22
C ARG A 83 -4.03 0.95 -12.46
N VAL A 84 -3.19 0.93 -11.43
CA VAL A 84 -1.81 0.44 -11.54
C VAL A 84 -1.72 -1.09 -11.53
N LEU A 85 -2.82 -1.79 -11.21
CA LEU A 85 -2.89 -3.23 -11.17
C LEU A 85 -3.24 -3.78 -12.55
N ARG A 86 -2.54 -4.85 -12.97
CA ARG A 86 -2.84 -5.57 -14.21
C ARG A 86 -4.21 -6.23 -14.14
N ILE A 87 -4.82 -6.46 -15.31
CA ILE A 87 -5.98 -7.35 -15.40
C ILE A 87 -5.61 -8.73 -14.85
N GLY A 88 -6.40 -9.24 -13.90
CA GLY A 88 -6.14 -10.48 -13.17
C GLY A 88 -5.16 -10.36 -12.00
N GLY A 89 -4.56 -9.18 -11.79
CA GLY A 89 -3.76 -8.88 -10.61
C GLY A 89 -4.59 -8.88 -9.33
N LYS A 90 -3.91 -8.98 -8.18
CA LYS A 90 -4.56 -9.06 -6.86
C LYS A 90 -4.24 -7.85 -6.00
N ILE A 91 -5.20 -7.42 -5.20
CA ILE A 91 -4.99 -6.33 -4.23
C ILE A 91 -5.41 -6.77 -2.84
N LEU A 92 -4.57 -6.45 -1.84
CA LEU A 92 -4.89 -6.60 -0.43
C LEU A 92 -4.99 -5.22 0.21
N ILE A 93 -6.18 -4.91 0.74
CA ILE A 93 -6.44 -3.68 1.49
C ILE A 93 -6.78 -4.07 2.93
N THR A 94 -6.06 -3.51 3.89
CA THR A 94 -6.42 -3.61 5.31
C THR A 94 -6.71 -2.22 5.87
N VAL A 95 -7.84 -2.09 6.56
CA VAL A 95 -8.31 -0.84 7.18
C VAL A 95 -8.75 -1.11 8.60
N TRP A 96 -8.76 -0.08 9.44
CA TRP A 96 -9.31 -0.21 10.79
C TRP A 96 -10.82 -0.39 10.71
N ALA A 97 -11.33 -1.44 11.35
CA ALA A 97 -12.76 -1.61 11.55
C ALA A 97 -13.24 -0.65 12.64
N MET A 98 -14.27 0.15 12.34
CA MET A 98 -14.94 1.00 13.34
C MET A 98 -15.62 0.17 14.44
N GLU A 99 -16.00 -1.08 14.14
CA GLU A 99 -16.58 -2.02 15.10
C GLU A 99 -15.50 -2.95 15.66
N GLN A 100 -14.79 -2.52 16.70
CA GLN A 100 -13.98 -3.43 17.53
C GLN A 100 -14.84 -4.17 18.57
N ARG A 101 -16.05 -4.64 18.21
CA ARG A 101 -16.89 -5.39 19.15
C ARG A 101 -16.49 -6.86 19.18
N HIS A 102 -15.59 -7.17 20.12
CA HIS A 102 -15.51 -8.42 20.89
C HIS A 102 -15.78 -9.72 20.11
N ARG A 103 -14.86 -10.13 19.23
CA ARG A 103 -14.74 -11.55 18.89
C ARG A 103 -13.52 -12.15 19.58
N LYS A 104 -13.69 -12.48 20.86
CA LYS A 104 -12.83 -13.48 21.50
C LYS A 104 -13.14 -14.81 20.81
N VAL A 105 -12.29 -15.22 19.87
CA VAL A 105 -12.25 -16.63 19.48
C VAL A 105 -11.67 -17.37 20.69
N ARG A 106 -12.54 -17.97 21.51
CA ARG A 106 -12.11 -18.97 22.49
C ARG A 106 -11.90 -20.27 21.70
N ASN A 107 -10.71 -20.83 21.84
CA ASN A 107 -10.42 -22.21 21.47
C ASN A 107 -11.29 -23.18 22.27
#